data_AF-A0A7C7KXT8-F1
#
_entry.id   AF-A0A7C7KXT8-F1
#
_cell.length_a   1.000
_cell.length_b   1.000
_cell.length_c   1.000
_cell.angle_alpha   90.00
_cell.angle_beta   90.00
_cell.angle_gamma   90.00
#
_symmetry.space_group_name_H-M   'P 1'
#
loop_
_entity.id
_entity.type
_entity.pdbx_description
1 polymer ?
#
loop_
_entity_poly.entity_id
_entity_poly.type
_entity_poly.pdbx_seq_one_letter_code
_entity_poly.pdbx_strand_id
1 'polypeptide(L)' 'MAVTSQIRAKAGFGEAVIEDWHSAGLLKPSAIKPIVFTAEKTIVRKTLGQLSDNNQDSLRAVIESVIG' A
#
# COMPACT_ATOMS: atom_id res chain seq x y z
N MET A 1 1.70 0.17 -6.01
CA MET A 1 0.22 0.13 -5.90
C MET A 1 -0.28 1.40 -5.23
N ALA A 2 -1.54 1.77 -5.42
CA ALA A 2 -2.13 2.94 -4.79
C ALA A 2 -2.37 2.73 -3.27
N VAL A 3 -2.23 3.80 -2.49
CA VAL A 3 -2.48 3.82 -1.03
C VAL A 3 -3.58 4.84 -0.74
N THR A 4 -4.55 4.47 0.09
CA THR A 4 -5.64 5.35 0.53
C THR A 4 -5.95 5.14 2.00
N SER A 5 -6.40 6.18 2.68
CA SER A 5 -6.85 6.07 4.07
C SER A 5 -8.33 5.77 4.21
N GLN A 6 -8.98 5.40 3.11
CA GLN A 6 -10.32 4.81 3.13
C GLN A 6 -10.19 3.31 3.35
N ILE A 7 -10.16 2.93 4.62
CA ILE A 7 -10.10 1.53 5.06
C ILE A 7 -11.51 0.95 5.12
N ARG A 8 -11.65 -0.30 4.73
CA ARG A 8 -12.89 -1.08 4.87
C ARG A 8 -12.80 -1.95 6.13
N ALA A 9 -13.95 -2.27 6.74
CA ALA A 9 -14.01 -3.15 7.91
C ALA A 9 -13.39 -4.54 7.65
N LYS A 10 -13.43 -5.01 6.39
CA LYS A 10 -12.75 -6.22 5.93
C LYS A 10 -12.01 -5.89 4.63
N ALA A 11 -10.75 -6.31 4.53
CA ALA A 11 -9.96 -6.13 3.32
C ALA A 11 -10.63 -6.86 2.14
N GLY A 12 -10.76 -6.15 1.01
CA GLY A 12 -11.23 -6.74 -0.25
C GLY A 12 -10.16 -7.59 -0.93
N PHE A 13 -10.52 -8.22 -2.05
CA PHE A 13 -9.56 -8.88 -2.92
C PHE A 13 -8.45 -7.90 -3.34
N GLY A 14 -7.19 -8.33 -3.22
CA GLY A 14 -6.03 -7.52 -3.57
C GLY A 14 -5.85 -6.25 -2.73
N GLU A 15 -6.48 -6.20 -1.54
CA GLU A 15 -6.27 -5.13 -0.57
C GLU A 15 -5.47 -5.64 0.63
N ALA A 16 -4.60 -4.79 1.17
CA ALA A 16 -3.91 -5.03 2.44
C ALA A 16 -4.00 -3.77 3.31
N VAL A 17 -4.21 -3.95 4.61
CA VAL A 17 -4.18 -2.86 5.59
C VAL A 17 -2.72 -2.60 5.96
N ILE A 18 -2.34 -1.33 6.07
CA ILE A 18 -1.02 -0.91 6.58
C ILE A 18 -1.17 -0.71 8.09
N GLU A 19 -0.81 -1.72 8.87
CA GLU A 19 -0.98 -1.72 10.32
C GLU A 19 -0.05 -0.69 11.00
N ASP A 20 1.24 -0.74 10.69
CA ASP A 20 2.27 0.18 11.20
C ASP A 20 2.34 1.49 10.41
N TRP A 21 1.20 2.12 10.14
CA TRP A 21 1.12 3.30 9.26
C TRP A 21 2.04 4.46 9.71
N HIS A 22 2.27 4.62 11.01
CA HIS A 22 3.14 5.67 11.55
C HIS A 22 4.61 5.44 11.20
N SER A 23 5.11 4.20 11.32
CA SER A 23 6.48 3.86 10.92
C SER A 23 6.66 3.95 9.39
N ALA A 24 5.59 3.74 8.63
CA ALA A 24 5.54 3.95 7.19
C ALA A 24 5.51 5.42 6.75
N GLY A 25 5.53 6.37 7.69
CA GLY A 25 5.51 7.81 7.39
C GLY A 25 4.15 8.32 6.90
N LEU A 26 3.09 7.55 7.14
CA LEU A 26 1.73 7.95 6.81
C LEU A 26 1.13 8.75 7.97
N LEU A 27 0.26 9.70 7.64
CA LEU A 27 -0.39 10.56 8.65
C LEU A 27 -1.59 9.90 9.34
N LYS A 28 -2.09 8.80 8.78
CA LYS A 28 -3.29 8.10 9.26
C LYS A 28 -3.28 6.64 8.82
N PRO A 29 -4.04 5.77 9.52
CA PRO A 29 -4.29 4.40 9.07
C PRO A 29 -4.63 4.38 7.58
N SER A 30 -4.01 3.48 6.83
CA SER A 30 -4.20 3.39 5.39
C SER A 30 -4.23 1.95 4.89
N ALA A 31 -4.70 1.76 3.66
CA ALA A 31 -4.77 0.49 2.98
C ALA A 31 -4.19 0.62 1.56
N ILE A 32 -3.53 -0.45 1.14
CA ILE A 32 -3.07 -0.70 -0.23
C ILE A 32 -4.27 -1.19 -1.04
N LYS A 33 -4.44 -0.64 -2.26
CA LYS A 33 -5.54 -1.00 -3.18
C LYS A 33 -5.01 -1.73 -4.41
N PRO A 34 -5.82 -2.62 -5.04
CA PRO A 34 -5.46 -3.39 -6.24
C PRO A 34 -5.43 -2.51 -7.51
N ILE A 35 -4.75 -1.37 -7.43
CA ILE A 35 -4.57 -0.42 -8.52
C ILE A 35 -3.07 -0.34 -8.80
N VAL A 36 -2.68 -0.91 -9.94
CA VAL A 36 -1.32 -0.89 -10.47
C VAL A 36 -1.31 0.00 -11.70
N PHE A 37 -0.34 0.90 -11.78
CA PHE A 37 -0.16 1.78 -12.93
C PHE A 37 1.32 2.12 -13.08
N THR A 38 1.72 2.43 -14.32
CA THR A 38 3.05 2.96 -14.61
C THR A 38 3.03 4.47 -14.46
N ALA A 39 4.05 5.01 -13.79
CA ALA A 39 4.20 6.44 -13.53
C ALA A 39 5.55 6.93 -14.07
N GLU A 40 5.59 8.13 -14.66
CA GLU A 40 6.86 8.80 -14.94
C GLU A 40 7.54 9.24 -13.64
N LYS A 41 8.86 9.10 -13.55
CA LYS A 41 9.60 9.50 -12.33
C LYS A 41 9.43 10.98 -11.97
N THR A 42 9.18 11.84 -12.97
CA THR A 42 8.98 13.28 -12.82
C THR A 42 7.76 13.64 -11.95
N ILE A 43 6.77 12.73 -11.83
CA ILE A 43 5.57 12.99 -11.02
C ILE A 43 5.79 12.70 -9.53
N VAL A 44 6.92 12.08 -9.15
CA VAL A 44 7.26 11.78 -7.75
C VAL A 44 7.72 13.05 -7.05
N ARG A 45 6.87 13.61 -6.16
CA ARG A 45 7.19 14.85 -5.43
C ARG A 45 8.14 14.65 -4.26
N LYS A 46 7.95 13.58 -3.48
CA LYS A 46 8.77 13.23 -2.31
C LYS A 46 8.51 11.80 -1.84
N THR A 47 9.46 11.25 -1.12
CA THR A 47 9.30 10.02 -0.33
C THR A 47 8.62 10.35 1.01
N LEU A 48 7.62 9.58 1.42
CA LEU A 48 6.93 9.76 2.71
C LEU A 48 7.54 8.91 3.84
N GLY A 49 7.99 7.71 3.52
CA GLY A 49 8.53 6.73 4.46
C GLY A 49 8.77 5.39 3.76
N GLN A 50 8.85 4.32 4.54
CA GLN A 50 9.10 2.96 4.05
C GLN A 50 8.17 1.97 4.77
N LEU A 51 7.59 1.02 4.03
CA LEU A 51 6.77 -0.04 4.64
C LEU A 51 7.65 -0.92 5.54
N SER A 52 7.13 -1.32 6.70
CA SER A 52 7.75 -2.34 7.54
C SER A 52 7.80 -3.69 6.82
N ASP A 53 8.70 -4.58 7.25
CA ASP A 53 8.89 -5.90 6.61
C ASP A 53 7.56 -6.68 6.53
N ASN A 54 6.77 -6.69 7.59
CA ASN A 54 5.44 -7.33 7.61
C ASN A 54 4.49 -6.77 6.54
N ASN A 55 4.49 -5.45 6.36
CA ASN A 55 3.67 -4.81 5.32
C ASN A 55 4.24 -5.04 3.92
N GLN A 56 5.56 -5.21 3.77
CA GLN A 56 6.18 -5.59 2.50
C GLN A 56 5.81 -7.02 2.11
N ASP A 57 5.81 -7.95 3.05
CA ASP A 57 5.41 -9.34 2.83
C ASP A 57 3.92 -9.43 2.45
N SER A 58 3.07 -8.70 3.17
CA SER A 58 1.64 -8.58 2.84
C SER A 58 1.42 -7.98 1.44
N LEU A 59 2.20 -6.97 1.07
CA LEU A 59 2.15 -6.37 -0.27
C LEU A 59 2.58 -7.38 -1.35
N ARG A 60 3.63 -8.16 -1.13
CA ARG A 60 4.08 -9.18 -2.10
C ARG A 60 3.01 -10.24 -2.33
N ALA A 61 2.40 -10.77 -1.25
CA ALA A 61 1.31 -11.73 -1.35
C ALA A 61 0.09 -11.14 -2.09
N VAL A 62 -0.24 -9.87 -1.83
CA VAL A 62 -1.29 -9.18 -2.56
C VAL A 62 -0.95 -9.01 -4.04
N ILE A 63 0.28 -8.63 -4.37
CA ILE A 63 0.73 -8.50 -5.76
C ILE A 63 0.57 -9.85 -6.48
N GLU A 64 1.11 -10.92 -5.93
CA GLU A 64 0.98 -12.28 -6.48
C GLU A 64 -0.49 -12.67 -6.71
N SER A 65 -1.38 -12.32 -5.77
CA SER A 65 -2.82 -12.59 -5.94
C SER A 65 -3.49 -11.78 -7.06
N VAL A 66 -2.98 -10.59 -7.37
CA VAL A 66 -3.60 -9.65 -8.33
C VAL A 66 -3.06 -9.85 -9.74
N ILE A 67 -1.77 -10.17 -9.90
CA ILE A 67 -1.12 -10.27 -11.21
C ILE A 67 -0.60 -11.66 -11.58
N GLY A 68 -0.68 -12.64 -10.67
CA GLY A 68 -0.12 -14.00 -10.85
C GLY A 68 1.37 -14.05 -10.58
#